data_AF-A0A8J8B5C0-F1
#
_entry.id   AF-A0A8J8B5C0-F1
#
_cell.length_a   1.000
_cell.length_b   1.000
_cell.length_c   1.000
_cell.angle_alpha   90.00
_cell.angle_beta   90.00
_cell.angle_gamma   90.00
#
_symmetry.space_group_name_H-M   'P 1'
#
loop_
_entity.id
_entity.type
_entity.pdbx_description
1 polymer ?
#
loop_
_entity_poly.entity_id
_entity_poly.type
_entity_poly.pdbx_seq_one_letter_code
_entity_poly.pdbx_strand_id
1 'polypeptide(L)'
;MEQALFIGSTIYRGSRYGRLHPLSIERVPAVIDLSRALGILPDRLYRTSPRAKPAALHAFHTEDYVAALMQAESKGAVSEATRARHGLGTLSNPVFPEMYRRPATAAGGGLLAAELVAQGGVVFNPGGGTHHGMADRAAGFCYLNEPVLTILRLLDMGLSRVAYVDIDAHHGDGVEAAFHGSEQVRLVSVHEAGRWPGTGRVEDEAGGAAFNLPVPRGFNDTEFALILNELILPAVEAFRPQAIFLQSGADAVTEDPLSRLALSNNAHVSAVRALRRLAPRLIVSGGGGYNPWTVARCWTRVWAELSGQALPRDLPEAASEVLARQVWARKGKPAPALLNSLIDAPREGPIRDGIRTDLARLRQRL
;
A
#
# COMPACT_ATOMS: atom_id res chain seq x y z
N MET A 1 -5.08 -3.08 -24.96
CA MET A 1 -4.70 -3.20 -23.54
C MET A 1 -5.85 -3.89 -22.82
N GLU A 2 -5.58 -4.97 -22.11
CA GLU A 2 -6.58 -5.56 -21.22
C GLU A 2 -7.02 -4.53 -20.16
N GLN A 3 -8.29 -4.60 -19.80
CA GLN A 3 -8.90 -3.65 -18.90
C GLN A 3 -8.50 -3.97 -17.45
N ALA A 4 -8.14 -2.94 -16.67
CA ALA A 4 -7.75 -3.13 -15.28
C ALA A 4 -8.90 -3.73 -14.45
N LEU A 5 -8.56 -4.57 -13.47
CA LEU A 5 -9.51 -5.16 -12.53
C LEU A 5 -9.33 -4.57 -11.13
N PHE A 6 -10.42 -4.43 -10.41
CA PHE A 6 -10.47 -3.94 -9.04
C PHE A 6 -10.85 -5.09 -8.10
N ILE A 7 -10.05 -5.35 -7.07
CA ILE A 7 -10.34 -6.34 -6.04
C ILE A 7 -10.86 -5.63 -4.79
N GLY A 8 -11.99 -6.09 -4.26
CA GLY A 8 -12.56 -5.57 -3.02
C GLY A 8 -13.31 -6.63 -2.23
N SER A 9 -13.70 -6.31 -1.00
CA SER A 9 -14.54 -7.18 -0.18
C SER A 9 -15.36 -6.38 0.83
N THR A 10 -16.52 -6.92 1.20
CA THR A 10 -17.41 -6.34 2.20
C THR A 10 -16.85 -6.45 3.61
N ILE A 11 -15.92 -7.38 3.88
CA ILE A 11 -15.29 -7.55 5.20
C ILE A 11 -14.62 -6.27 5.71
N TYR A 12 -14.22 -5.37 4.80
CA TYR A 12 -13.58 -4.13 5.17
C TYR A 12 -14.53 -3.12 5.82
N ARG A 13 -15.83 -3.23 5.53
CA ARG A 13 -16.87 -2.32 6.03
C ARG A 13 -17.23 -2.69 7.46
N GLY A 14 -17.16 -1.73 8.37
CA GLY A 14 -17.52 -1.94 9.78
C GLY A 14 -16.49 -2.68 10.64
N SER A 15 -15.55 -3.44 10.07
CA SER A 15 -14.44 -4.03 10.82
C SER A 15 -13.43 -2.94 11.22
N ARG A 16 -13.20 -2.80 12.53
CA ARG A 16 -12.40 -1.70 13.12
C ARG A 16 -11.41 -2.23 14.15
N TYR A 17 -10.20 -1.67 14.14
CA TYR A 17 -9.11 -2.02 15.04
C TYR A 17 -9.31 -1.57 16.50
N GLY A 18 -10.45 -0.92 16.79
CA GLY A 18 -10.76 -0.29 18.09
C GLY A 18 -10.86 1.23 17.96
N ARG A 19 -11.73 1.84 18.78
CA ARG A 19 -12.21 3.23 18.61
C ARG A 19 -11.12 4.30 18.46
N LEU A 20 -9.99 4.14 19.15
CA LEU A 20 -8.89 5.13 19.16
C LEU A 20 -7.74 4.78 18.20
N HIS A 21 -7.80 3.61 17.56
CA HIS A 21 -6.74 3.16 16.66
C HIS A 21 -6.75 3.99 15.37
N PRO A 22 -5.58 4.37 14.79
CA PRO A 22 -5.52 5.16 13.56
C PRO A 22 -6.29 4.55 12.37
N LEU A 23 -6.36 3.22 12.30
CA LEU A 23 -7.13 2.47 11.31
C LEU A 23 -8.64 2.33 11.65
N SER A 24 -9.16 3.04 12.65
CA SER A 24 -10.60 3.07 12.96
C SER A 24 -11.38 4.03 12.05
N ILE A 25 -11.09 3.98 10.75
CA ILE A 25 -11.70 4.76 9.68
C ILE A 25 -12.13 3.84 8.53
N GLU A 26 -13.11 4.27 7.75
CA GLU A 26 -13.45 3.60 6.50
C GLU A 26 -12.41 3.95 5.43
N ARG A 27 -11.90 2.94 4.71
CA ARG A 27 -10.84 3.10 3.70
C ARG A 27 -11.25 2.46 2.38
N VAL A 28 -11.09 1.14 2.27
CA VAL A 28 -11.49 0.36 1.09
C VAL A 28 -12.97 0.56 0.73
N PRO A 29 -13.92 0.53 1.69
CA PRO A 29 -15.32 0.75 1.36
C PRO A 29 -15.61 2.16 0.83
N ALA A 30 -14.91 3.17 1.35
CA ALA A 30 -15.04 4.55 0.86
C ALA A 30 -14.56 4.67 -0.60
N VAL A 31 -13.47 4.00 -0.97
CA VAL A 31 -12.98 3.96 -2.36
C VAL A 31 -13.93 3.23 -3.29
N ILE A 32 -14.48 2.09 -2.86
CA ILE A 32 -15.48 1.33 -3.64
C ILE A 32 -16.71 2.20 -3.88
N ASP A 33 -17.25 2.81 -2.81
CA ASP A 33 -18.46 3.62 -2.89
C ASP A 33 -18.24 4.87 -3.76
N LEU A 34 -17.10 5.55 -3.60
CA LEU A 34 -16.76 6.74 -4.36
C LEU A 34 -16.54 6.40 -5.84
N SER A 35 -15.82 5.32 -6.14
CA SER A 35 -15.61 4.86 -7.52
C SER A 35 -16.91 4.44 -8.20
N ARG A 36 -17.86 3.85 -7.46
CA ARG A 36 -19.21 3.52 -7.96
C ARG A 36 -20.06 4.77 -8.18
N ALA A 37 -20.03 5.73 -7.25
CA ALA A 37 -20.75 7.00 -7.38
C ALA A 37 -20.26 7.84 -8.58
N LEU A 38 -18.99 7.67 -8.96
CA LEU A 38 -18.41 8.27 -10.16
C LEU A 38 -18.68 7.48 -11.45
N GLY A 39 -19.32 6.31 -11.36
CA GLY A 39 -19.57 5.44 -12.51
C GLY A 39 -18.34 4.70 -13.04
N ILE A 40 -17.18 4.81 -12.37
CA ILE A 40 -15.91 4.24 -12.84
C ILE A 40 -15.62 2.82 -12.35
N LEU A 41 -16.50 2.24 -11.55
CA LEU A 41 -16.39 0.87 -11.04
C LEU A 41 -17.67 0.04 -11.32
N PRO A 42 -17.97 -0.28 -12.59
CA PRO A 42 -19.04 -1.22 -12.92
C PRO A 42 -18.66 -2.65 -12.50
N ASP A 43 -19.67 -3.50 -12.24
CA ASP A 43 -19.47 -4.84 -11.68
C ASP A 43 -18.54 -5.75 -12.50
N ARG A 44 -18.53 -5.57 -13.83
CA ARG A 44 -17.62 -6.30 -14.73
C ARG A 44 -16.13 -6.10 -14.41
N LEU A 45 -15.76 -4.98 -13.78
CA LEU A 45 -14.38 -4.68 -13.36
C LEU A 45 -14.09 -5.07 -11.92
N TYR A 46 -15.12 -5.39 -11.14
CA TYR A 46 -14.98 -5.76 -9.74
C TYR A 46 -14.75 -7.26 -9.60
N ARG A 47 -13.85 -7.64 -8.69
CA ARG A 47 -13.63 -9.01 -8.25
C ARG A 47 -13.69 -9.05 -6.73
N THR A 48 -14.40 -10.04 -6.20
CA THR A 48 -14.48 -10.23 -4.76
C THR A 48 -13.20 -10.89 -4.26
N SER A 49 -12.54 -10.26 -3.30
CA SER A 49 -11.35 -10.78 -2.65
C SER A 49 -11.67 -12.06 -1.90
N PRO A 50 -11.05 -13.21 -2.22
CA PRO A 50 -11.21 -14.41 -1.42
C PRO A 50 -10.48 -14.24 -0.09
N ARG A 51 -10.90 -15.01 0.91
CA ARG A 51 -10.11 -15.18 2.14
C ARG A 51 -9.06 -16.26 1.90
N ALA A 52 -7.79 -15.91 2.05
CA ALA A 52 -6.70 -16.88 1.98
C ALA A 52 -6.91 -17.99 3.03
N LYS A 53 -6.72 -19.24 2.61
CA LYS A 53 -6.69 -20.39 3.52
C LYS A 53 -5.35 -20.42 4.26
N PRO A 54 -5.26 -20.97 5.50
CA PRO A 54 -4.00 -21.06 6.25
C PRO A 54 -2.83 -21.63 5.43
N ALA A 55 -3.07 -22.70 4.66
CA ALA A 55 -2.06 -23.30 3.79
C ALA A 55 -1.38 -22.32 2.82
N ALA A 56 -2.12 -21.34 2.28
CA ALA A 56 -1.55 -20.33 1.40
C ALA A 56 -0.75 -19.26 2.18
N LEU A 57 -1.10 -19.02 3.44
CA LEU A 57 -0.38 -18.07 4.30
C LEU A 57 0.98 -18.64 4.74
N HIS A 58 1.11 -19.97 4.81
CA HIS A 58 2.37 -20.65 5.18
C HIS A 58 3.49 -20.53 4.14
N ALA A 59 3.21 -19.95 2.97
CA ALA A 59 4.27 -19.57 2.03
C ALA A 59 5.26 -18.57 2.64
N PHE A 60 4.84 -17.77 3.63
CA PHE A 60 5.70 -16.82 4.33
C PHE A 60 5.56 -16.87 5.85
N HIS A 61 4.33 -17.00 6.35
CA HIS A 61 4.06 -16.96 7.78
C HIS A 61 4.22 -18.33 8.43
N THR A 62 4.79 -18.38 9.63
CA THR A 62 4.94 -19.64 10.35
C THR A 62 3.57 -20.26 10.69
N GLU A 63 3.53 -21.58 10.83
CA GLU A 63 2.31 -22.29 11.24
C GLU A 63 1.81 -21.82 12.62
N ASP A 64 2.74 -21.73 13.58
CA ASP A 64 2.50 -21.23 14.93
C ASP A 64 1.85 -19.84 14.92
N TYR A 65 2.37 -18.91 14.12
CA TYR A 65 1.87 -17.54 14.08
C TYR A 65 0.46 -17.45 13.50
N VAL A 66 0.19 -18.15 12.39
CA VAL A 66 -1.16 -18.16 11.79
C VAL A 66 -2.16 -18.80 12.75
N ALA A 67 -1.79 -19.89 13.42
CA ALA A 67 -2.63 -20.53 14.43
C ALA A 67 -2.91 -19.59 15.62
N ALA A 68 -1.88 -18.89 16.12
CA ALA A 68 -2.02 -17.90 17.17
C ALA A 68 -2.94 -16.73 16.76
N LEU A 69 -2.82 -16.23 15.53
CA LEU A 69 -3.65 -15.16 15.00
C LEU A 69 -5.12 -15.58 14.88
N MET A 70 -5.38 -16.79 14.37
CA MET A 70 -6.74 -17.37 14.31
C MET A 70 -7.33 -17.55 15.71
N GLN A 71 -6.54 -18.06 16.65
CA GLN A 71 -6.96 -18.27 18.03
C GLN A 71 -7.24 -16.93 18.74
N ALA A 72 -6.44 -15.90 18.50
CA ALA A 72 -6.64 -14.56 19.04
C ALA A 72 -7.99 -13.97 18.61
N GLU A 73 -8.35 -14.08 17.33
CA GLU A 73 -9.66 -13.65 16.84
C GLU A 73 -10.78 -14.46 17.49
N SER A 74 -10.65 -15.79 17.52
CA SER A 74 -11.70 -16.68 18.05
C SER A 74 -11.95 -16.47 19.55
N LYS A 75 -10.89 -16.18 20.34
CA LYS A 75 -11.00 -15.98 21.79
C LYS A 75 -11.27 -14.53 22.17
N GLY A 76 -11.00 -13.57 21.27
CA GLY A 76 -11.03 -12.15 21.58
C GLY A 76 -9.93 -11.70 22.55
N ALA A 77 -8.91 -12.53 22.78
CA ALA A 77 -7.80 -12.23 23.68
C ALA A 77 -6.55 -13.07 23.33
N VAL A 78 -5.40 -12.65 23.85
CA VAL A 78 -4.12 -13.37 23.75
C VAL A 78 -3.45 -13.50 25.11
N SER A 79 -2.73 -14.60 25.32
CA SER A 79 -1.85 -14.76 26.49
C SER A 79 -0.66 -13.80 26.44
N GLU A 80 0.00 -13.58 27.57
CA GLU A 80 1.21 -12.75 27.61
C GLU A 80 2.35 -13.36 26.78
N ALA A 81 2.49 -14.69 26.80
CA ALA A 81 3.47 -15.41 25.98
C ALA A 81 3.19 -15.21 24.47
N THR A 82 1.93 -15.34 24.04
CA THR A 82 1.50 -15.09 22.65
C THR A 82 1.76 -13.65 22.24
N ARG A 83 1.45 -12.68 23.12
CA ARG A 83 1.68 -11.25 22.89
C ARG A 83 3.17 -10.96 22.71
N ALA A 84 4.02 -11.47 23.61
CA ALA A 84 5.46 -11.26 23.58
C ALA A 84 6.12 -11.85 22.33
N ARG A 85 5.75 -13.08 21.95
CA ARG A 85 6.33 -13.75 20.77
C ARG A 85 5.84 -13.13 19.46
N HIS A 86 4.53 -13.03 19.30
CA HIS A 86 3.91 -12.74 18.01
C HIS A 86 3.48 -11.29 17.83
N GLY A 87 3.68 -10.42 18.83
CA GLY A 87 3.28 -9.01 18.76
C GLY A 87 1.76 -8.78 18.74
N LEU A 88 0.95 -9.81 19.00
CA LEU A 88 -0.51 -9.74 18.98
C LEU A 88 -1.08 -9.12 20.26
N GLY A 89 -2.19 -8.41 20.14
CA GLY A 89 -2.88 -7.74 21.25
C GLY A 89 -2.22 -6.46 21.77
N THR A 90 -1.11 -6.02 21.19
CA THR A 90 -0.42 -4.78 21.57
C THR A 90 -1.24 -3.54 21.20
N LEU A 91 -0.81 -2.34 21.61
CA LEU A 91 -1.48 -1.10 21.21
C LEU A 91 -1.48 -0.89 19.69
N SER A 92 -0.39 -1.29 19.03
CA SER A 92 -0.23 -1.23 17.57
C SER A 92 -0.99 -2.36 16.88
N ASN A 93 -1.00 -3.56 17.45
CA ASN A 93 -1.62 -4.72 16.83
C ASN A 93 -2.68 -5.31 17.79
N PRO A 94 -3.78 -4.58 18.04
CA PRO A 94 -4.77 -4.95 19.06
C PRO A 94 -5.55 -6.22 18.68
N VAL A 95 -6.17 -6.85 19.67
CA VAL A 95 -7.21 -7.87 19.39
C VAL A 95 -8.51 -7.15 19.06
N PHE A 96 -9.12 -7.49 17.92
CA PHE A 96 -10.40 -6.95 17.49
C PHE A 96 -11.17 -7.98 16.64
N PRO A 97 -12.50 -7.82 16.45
CA PRO A 97 -13.27 -8.65 15.53
C PRO A 97 -12.66 -8.64 14.12
N GLU A 98 -12.57 -9.80 13.49
CA GLU A 98 -11.96 -9.97 12.16
C GLU A 98 -10.43 -9.70 12.10
N MET A 99 -9.69 -9.64 13.21
CA MET A 99 -8.23 -9.42 13.20
C MET A 99 -7.44 -10.46 12.39
N TYR A 100 -7.98 -11.66 12.18
CA TYR A 100 -7.44 -12.68 11.27
C TYR A 100 -8.14 -12.61 9.91
N ARG A 101 -9.48 -12.69 9.89
CA ARG A 101 -10.26 -12.83 8.65
C ARG A 101 -10.08 -11.64 7.72
N ARG A 102 -9.96 -10.42 8.24
CA ARG A 102 -9.74 -9.20 7.46
C ARG A 102 -8.39 -9.20 6.73
N PRO A 103 -7.23 -9.32 7.41
CA PRO A 103 -5.95 -9.40 6.72
C PRO A 103 -5.80 -10.67 5.86
N ALA A 104 -6.42 -11.80 6.24
CA ALA A 104 -6.43 -13.00 5.38
C ALA A 104 -7.23 -12.76 4.08
N THR A 105 -8.24 -11.90 4.11
CA THR A 105 -8.96 -11.46 2.91
C THR A 105 -8.16 -10.49 2.06
N ALA A 106 -7.34 -9.62 2.69
CA ALA A 106 -6.37 -8.81 1.95
C ALA A 106 -5.34 -9.69 1.22
N ALA A 107 -4.73 -10.65 1.95
CA ALA A 107 -3.80 -11.62 1.41
C ALA A 107 -4.40 -12.43 0.25
N GLY A 108 -5.63 -12.93 0.40
CA GLY A 108 -6.31 -13.65 -0.69
C GLY A 108 -6.59 -12.78 -1.91
N GLY A 109 -6.81 -11.48 -1.73
CA GLY A 109 -6.91 -10.52 -2.84
C GLY A 109 -5.60 -10.36 -3.59
N GLY A 110 -4.49 -10.35 -2.87
CA GLY A 110 -3.14 -10.33 -3.45
C GLY A 110 -2.84 -11.59 -4.26
N LEU A 111 -3.13 -12.77 -3.70
CA LEU A 111 -3.00 -14.04 -4.40
C LEU A 111 -3.86 -14.10 -5.66
N LEU A 112 -5.12 -13.64 -5.58
CA LEU A 112 -5.98 -13.51 -6.75
C LEU A 112 -5.42 -12.50 -7.77
N ALA A 113 -4.84 -11.39 -7.32
CA ALA A 113 -4.22 -10.41 -8.21
C ALA A 113 -3.07 -11.04 -9.02
N ALA A 114 -2.21 -11.84 -8.38
CA ALA A 114 -1.14 -12.57 -9.05
C ALA A 114 -1.68 -13.50 -10.15
N GLU A 115 -2.77 -14.22 -9.88
CA GLU A 115 -3.42 -15.10 -10.85
C GLU A 115 -4.07 -14.32 -12.00
N LEU A 116 -4.73 -13.21 -11.70
CA LEU A 116 -5.38 -12.36 -12.70
C LEU A 116 -4.39 -11.68 -13.65
N VAL A 117 -3.14 -11.44 -13.21
CA VAL A 117 -2.08 -10.90 -14.07
C VAL A 117 -1.20 -11.98 -14.71
N ALA A 118 -1.54 -13.28 -14.60
CA ALA A 118 -0.68 -14.37 -15.08
C ALA A 118 -0.24 -14.18 -16.55
N GLN A 119 -1.15 -13.72 -17.41
CA GLN A 119 -0.92 -13.51 -18.84
C GLN A 119 -0.55 -12.06 -19.22
N GLY A 120 -0.32 -11.20 -18.22
CA GLY A 120 -0.27 -9.75 -18.40
C GLY A 120 -1.46 -9.08 -17.72
N GLY A 121 -1.48 -7.75 -17.71
CA GLY A 121 -2.63 -6.98 -17.24
C GLY A 121 -2.37 -6.18 -15.97
N VAL A 122 -3.45 -5.59 -15.46
CA VAL A 122 -3.41 -4.59 -14.38
C VAL A 122 -4.47 -4.90 -13.33
N VAL A 123 -4.08 -4.98 -12.06
CA VAL A 123 -4.99 -5.22 -10.94
C VAL A 123 -4.77 -4.19 -9.84
N PHE A 124 -5.85 -3.68 -9.26
CA PHE A 124 -5.83 -2.86 -8.05
C PHE A 124 -6.44 -3.61 -6.87
N ASN A 125 -5.66 -3.83 -5.80
CA ASN A 125 -6.10 -4.40 -4.53
C ASN A 125 -5.92 -3.37 -3.39
N PRO A 126 -6.81 -2.38 -3.23
CA PRO A 126 -6.71 -1.36 -2.17
C PRO A 126 -6.79 -1.95 -0.75
N GLY A 127 -7.26 -3.19 -0.59
CA GLY A 127 -7.29 -3.88 0.69
C GLY A 127 -5.93 -4.44 1.16
N GLY A 128 -4.96 -4.55 0.24
CA GLY A 128 -3.60 -5.04 0.50
C GLY A 128 -2.61 -3.96 0.92
N GLY A 129 -1.32 -4.23 0.72
CA GLY A 129 -0.22 -3.31 1.03
C GLY A 129 0.26 -3.34 2.49
N THR A 130 -0.06 -4.41 3.24
CA THR A 130 0.33 -4.56 4.64
C THR A 130 1.80 -4.98 4.81
N HIS A 131 2.71 -4.06 4.45
CA HIS A 131 4.15 -4.31 4.27
C HIS A 131 4.98 -4.54 5.56
N HIS A 132 4.43 -4.31 6.75
CA HIS A 132 5.18 -4.46 8.02
C HIS A 132 5.10 -5.86 8.64
N GLY A 133 4.19 -6.72 8.16
CA GLY A 133 4.01 -8.05 8.75
C GLY A 133 5.30 -8.88 8.63
N MET A 134 5.75 -9.47 9.74
CA MET A 134 6.91 -10.37 9.75
C MET A 134 6.46 -11.83 9.67
N ALA A 135 7.37 -12.75 9.39
CA ALA A 135 7.05 -14.18 9.24
C ALA A 135 6.34 -14.76 10.49
N ASP A 136 6.83 -14.46 11.69
CA ASP A 136 6.28 -14.97 12.97
C ASP A 136 5.66 -13.87 13.86
N ARG A 137 5.45 -12.64 13.35
CA ARG A 137 5.11 -11.48 14.19
C ARG A 137 4.32 -10.39 13.49
N ALA A 138 3.33 -9.85 14.19
CA ALA A 138 2.63 -8.64 13.79
C ALA A 138 3.47 -7.38 14.11
N ALA A 139 3.46 -6.41 13.21
CA ALA A 139 4.10 -5.11 13.41
C ALA A 139 3.37 -4.02 12.61
N GLY A 140 3.45 -2.75 13.03
CA GLY A 140 2.96 -1.62 12.24
C GLY A 140 1.53 -1.75 11.74
N PHE A 141 0.61 -2.23 12.59
CA PHE A 141 -0.80 -2.47 12.24
C PHE A 141 -1.04 -3.64 11.24
N CYS A 142 0.02 -4.31 10.79
CA CYS A 142 0.00 -5.43 9.84
C CYS A 142 0.10 -6.77 10.57
N TYR A 143 -0.82 -7.69 10.26
CA TYR A 143 -0.84 -9.06 10.81
C TYR A 143 -0.45 -10.12 9.77
N LEU A 144 -0.64 -9.84 8.49
CA LEU A 144 -0.16 -10.70 7.41
C LEU A 144 0.51 -9.79 6.38
N ASN A 145 1.59 -10.26 5.77
CA ASN A 145 2.32 -9.51 4.77
C ASN A 145 1.80 -9.88 3.37
N GLU A 146 0.76 -9.17 2.95
CA GLU A 146 0.15 -9.42 1.64
C GLU A 146 1.13 -9.18 0.48
N PRO A 147 1.96 -8.11 0.46
CA PRO A 147 2.95 -7.94 -0.59
C PRO A 147 3.90 -9.14 -0.74
N VAL A 148 4.45 -9.66 0.37
CA VAL A 148 5.34 -10.83 0.33
C VAL A 148 4.61 -12.05 -0.22
N LEU A 149 3.40 -12.35 0.26
CA LEU A 149 2.60 -13.47 -0.22
C LEU A 149 2.28 -13.36 -1.72
N THR A 150 1.95 -12.16 -2.20
CA THR A 150 1.67 -11.90 -3.62
C THR A 150 2.92 -12.08 -4.48
N ILE A 151 4.09 -11.57 -4.04
CA ILE A 151 5.35 -11.74 -4.77
C ILE A 151 5.77 -13.20 -4.80
N LEU A 152 5.70 -13.93 -3.67
CA LEU A 152 5.99 -15.36 -3.62
C LEU A 152 5.07 -16.15 -4.56
N ARG A 153 3.79 -15.78 -4.66
CA ARG A 153 2.86 -16.40 -5.62
C ARG A 153 3.26 -16.14 -7.07
N LEU A 154 3.69 -14.93 -7.41
CA LEU A 154 4.20 -14.62 -8.75
C LEU A 154 5.45 -15.46 -9.07
N LEU A 155 6.36 -15.62 -8.11
CA LEU A 155 7.56 -16.45 -8.27
C LEU A 155 7.22 -17.94 -8.44
N ASP A 156 6.30 -18.46 -7.63
CA ASP A 156 5.76 -19.83 -7.74
C ASP A 156 5.10 -20.10 -9.11
N MET A 157 4.52 -19.05 -9.72
CA MET A 157 3.98 -19.11 -11.08
C MET A 157 5.06 -19.01 -12.19
N GLY A 158 6.35 -19.02 -11.84
CA GLY A 158 7.48 -19.08 -12.76
C GLY A 158 8.04 -17.73 -13.19
N LEU A 159 7.65 -16.62 -12.54
CA LEU A 159 8.38 -15.36 -12.72
C LEU A 159 9.70 -15.43 -11.95
N SER A 160 10.73 -14.82 -12.50
CA SER A 160 12.07 -14.79 -11.89
C SER A 160 12.55 -13.36 -11.61
N ARG A 161 11.79 -12.34 -12.01
CA ARG A 161 12.10 -10.91 -11.77
C ARG A 161 10.83 -10.14 -11.45
N VAL A 162 10.62 -9.84 -10.18
CA VAL A 162 9.50 -9.02 -9.68
C VAL A 162 10.06 -7.75 -9.04
N ALA A 163 9.60 -6.58 -9.48
CA ALA A 163 9.95 -5.33 -8.82
C ALA A 163 8.87 -4.96 -7.80
N TYR A 164 9.28 -4.65 -6.58
CA TYR A 164 8.44 -4.08 -5.53
C TYR A 164 8.80 -2.60 -5.38
N VAL A 165 7.85 -1.72 -5.65
CA VAL A 165 8.00 -0.27 -5.47
C VAL A 165 7.06 0.18 -4.36
N ASP A 166 7.60 0.87 -3.37
CA ASP A 166 6.88 1.31 -2.19
C ASP A 166 6.98 2.82 -2.03
N ILE A 167 5.82 3.49 -2.09
CA ILE A 167 5.69 4.95 -1.90
C ILE A 167 4.87 5.29 -0.65
N ASP A 168 4.69 4.34 0.27
CA ASP A 168 4.21 4.61 1.62
C ASP A 168 5.17 5.55 2.35
N ALA A 169 4.65 6.33 3.29
CA ALA A 169 5.50 7.18 4.12
C ALA A 169 6.39 6.41 5.10
N HIS A 170 6.11 5.12 5.33
CA HIS A 170 6.88 4.25 6.23
C HIS A 170 7.69 3.23 5.42
N HIS A 171 8.89 2.91 5.89
CA HIS A 171 9.72 1.89 5.24
C HIS A 171 9.04 0.52 5.28
N GLY A 172 8.98 -0.17 4.13
CA GLY A 172 8.45 -1.53 3.97
C GLY A 172 9.34 -2.63 4.55
N ASP A 173 9.69 -2.51 5.83
CA ASP A 173 10.63 -3.36 6.57
C ASP A 173 10.33 -4.85 6.51
N GLY A 174 9.06 -5.25 6.59
CA GLY A 174 8.68 -6.67 6.50
C GLY A 174 8.91 -7.26 5.12
N VAL A 175 8.71 -6.47 4.06
CA VAL A 175 8.98 -6.90 2.67
C VAL A 175 10.49 -6.95 2.43
N GLU A 176 11.23 -5.96 2.93
CA GLU A 176 12.69 -5.95 2.83
C GLU A 176 13.32 -7.15 3.55
N ALA A 177 12.90 -7.43 4.78
CA ALA A 177 13.39 -8.58 5.53
C ALA A 177 13.11 -9.91 4.81
N ALA A 178 11.95 -10.02 4.14
CA ALA A 178 11.57 -11.24 3.42
C ALA A 178 12.41 -11.52 2.16
N PHE A 179 12.91 -10.46 1.51
CA PHE A 179 13.65 -10.57 0.23
C PHE A 179 15.09 -10.08 0.32
N HIS A 180 15.65 -10.00 1.52
CA HIS A 180 17.06 -9.67 1.73
C HIS A 180 17.96 -10.62 0.93
N GLY A 181 18.85 -10.06 0.11
CA GLY A 181 19.77 -10.80 -0.76
C GLY A 181 19.10 -11.49 -1.96
N SER A 182 17.83 -11.20 -2.25
CA SER A 182 17.14 -11.78 -3.40
C SER A 182 17.67 -11.22 -4.72
N GLU A 183 18.02 -12.12 -5.64
CA GLU A 183 18.29 -11.76 -7.05
C GLU A 183 17.00 -11.73 -7.89
N GLN A 184 15.91 -12.30 -7.38
CA GLN A 184 14.63 -12.40 -8.08
C GLN A 184 13.67 -11.25 -7.78
N VAL A 185 13.93 -10.49 -6.71
CA VAL A 185 13.08 -9.38 -6.26
C VAL A 185 13.91 -8.12 -6.10
N ARG A 186 13.50 -7.05 -6.80
CA ARG A 186 14.11 -5.72 -6.68
C ARG A 186 13.20 -4.84 -5.84
N LEU A 187 13.72 -4.32 -4.73
CA LEU A 187 12.98 -3.45 -3.81
C LEU A 187 13.39 -1.99 -4.06
N VAL A 188 12.41 -1.09 -4.18
CA VAL A 188 12.62 0.35 -4.22
C VAL A 188 11.64 1.01 -3.27
N SER A 189 12.12 1.62 -2.18
CA SER A 189 11.28 2.26 -1.17
C SER A 189 11.68 3.72 -0.98
N VAL A 190 10.68 4.61 -1.01
CA VAL A 190 10.83 6.04 -0.71
C VAL A 190 9.92 6.37 0.47
N HIS A 191 10.51 6.71 1.61
CA HIS A 191 9.78 6.82 2.89
C HIS A 191 10.34 7.93 3.77
N GLU A 192 9.62 8.36 4.80
CA GLU A 192 10.07 9.46 5.67
C GLU A 192 11.30 9.08 6.52
N ALA A 193 12.35 9.89 6.42
CA ALA A 193 13.57 9.71 7.19
C ALA A 193 13.31 9.73 8.72
N GLY A 194 13.78 8.70 9.42
CA GLY A 194 13.67 8.58 10.88
C GLY A 194 12.25 8.34 11.39
N ARG A 195 11.28 8.07 10.51
CA ARG A 195 9.95 7.60 10.89
C ARG A 195 10.03 6.13 11.32
N TRP A 196 9.08 5.69 12.17
CA TRP A 196 8.88 4.27 12.43
C TRP A 196 8.81 3.53 11.08
N PRO A 197 9.41 2.34 10.90
CA PRO A 197 10.01 1.43 11.90
C PRO A 197 11.44 1.78 12.34
N GLY A 198 12.08 2.81 11.77
CA GLY A 198 13.46 3.19 12.09
C GLY A 198 14.53 2.43 11.31
N THR A 199 14.15 1.63 10.31
CA THR A 199 15.00 1.01 9.30
C THR A 199 14.86 1.74 7.96
N GLY A 200 15.56 1.30 6.91
CA GLY A 200 15.45 1.88 5.56
C GLY A 200 16.41 3.04 5.34
N ARG A 201 17.60 3.00 5.97
CA ARG A 201 18.61 4.03 5.72
C ARG A 201 19.10 3.94 4.29
N VAL A 202 19.63 5.04 3.75
CA VAL A 202 20.19 5.05 2.38
C VAL A 202 21.36 4.07 2.20
N GLU A 203 22.04 3.71 3.29
CA GLU A 203 23.08 2.67 3.33
C GLU A 203 22.53 1.24 3.27
N ASP A 204 21.26 1.03 3.61
CA ASP A 204 20.69 -0.31 3.79
C ASP A 204 20.34 -0.91 2.43
N GLU A 205 21.23 -1.75 1.91
CA GLU A 205 21.10 -2.35 0.58
C GLU A 205 20.29 -3.65 0.53
N ALA A 206 19.86 -4.15 1.69
CA ALA A 206 19.20 -5.45 1.86
C ALA A 206 19.90 -6.59 1.09
N GLY A 207 21.23 -6.73 1.28
CA GLY A 207 22.02 -7.74 0.57
C GLY A 207 22.12 -7.51 -0.94
N GLY A 208 21.96 -6.25 -1.40
CA GLY A 208 22.00 -5.87 -2.80
C GLY A 208 20.64 -5.81 -3.48
N ALA A 209 19.56 -6.24 -2.82
CA ALA A 209 18.21 -6.27 -3.38
C ALA A 209 17.49 -4.90 -3.34
N ALA A 210 17.84 -4.02 -2.40
CA ALA A 210 17.09 -2.79 -2.12
C ALA A 210 17.77 -1.49 -2.54
N PHE A 211 16.93 -0.54 -2.95
CA PHE A 211 17.19 0.89 -3.02
C PHE A 211 16.27 1.59 -2.02
N ASN A 212 16.83 1.99 -0.88
CA ASN A 212 16.12 2.76 0.14
C ASN A 212 16.47 4.24 0.01
N LEU A 213 15.45 5.08 -0.11
CA LEU A 213 15.60 6.53 -0.11
C LEU A 213 14.77 7.16 1.01
N PRO A 214 15.37 7.40 2.19
CA PRO A 214 14.73 8.16 3.25
C PRO A 214 14.63 9.64 2.86
N VAL A 215 13.42 10.19 2.81
CA VAL A 215 13.15 11.58 2.41
C VAL A 215 12.79 12.46 3.61
N PRO A 216 13.20 13.74 3.62
CA PRO A 216 12.96 14.63 4.74
C PRO A 216 11.51 15.13 4.81
N ARG A 217 11.08 15.51 6.01
CA ARG A 217 9.79 16.19 6.27
C ARG A 217 9.53 17.31 5.26
N GLY A 218 8.29 17.47 4.80
CA GLY A 218 7.93 18.41 3.75
C GLY A 218 8.34 17.96 2.35
N PHE A 219 8.64 16.67 2.17
CA PHE A 219 8.86 16.06 0.85
C PHE A 219 7.70 16.37 -0.10
N ASN A 220 8.02 16.99 -1.23
CA ASN A 220 7.05 17.67 -2.09
C ASN A 220 7.01 17.06 -3.51
N ASP A 221 6.06 17.48 -4.32
CA ASP A 221 5.82 16.89 -5.65
C ASP A 221 7.00 17.08 -6.61
N THR A 222 7.74 18.19 -6.50
CA THR A 222 8.93 18.46 -7.33
C THR A 222 10.04 17.46 -7.04
N GLU A 223 10.29 17.20 -5.75
CA GLU A 223 11.28 16.21 -5.32
C GLU A 223 10.85 14.78 -5.65
N PHE A 224 9.56 14.46 -5.51
CA PHE A 224 9.02 13.18 -5.95
C PHE A 224 9.19 12.96 -7.45
N ALA A 225 8.90 13.97 -8.27
CA ALA A 225 9.10 13.90 -9.71
C ALA A 225 10.58 13.63 -10.07
N LEU A 226 11.52 14.27 -9.37
CA LEU A 226 12.95 13.99 -9.55
C LEU A 226 13.29 12.53 -9.21
N ILE A 227 12.90 12.07 -8.02
CA ILE A 227 13.18 10.71 -7.54
C ILE A 227 12.53 9.64 -8.43
N LEU A 228 11.30 9.90 -8.88
CA LEU A 228 10.61 9.02 -9.82
C LEU A 228 11.44 8.84 -11.10
N ASN A 229 11.92 9.93 -11.70
CA ASN A 229 12.64 9.89 -12.97
C ASN A 229 14.11 9.48 -12.84
N GLU A 230 14.78 9.77 -11.72
CA GLU A 230 16.23 9.56 -11.58
C GLU A 230 16.61 8.35 -10.72
N LEU A 231 15.67 7.77 -9.97
CA LEU A 231 15.91 6.58 -9.15
C LEU A 231 14.90 5.48 -9.42
N ILE A 232 13.61 5.74 -9.19
CA ILE A 232 12.58 4.67 -9.21
C ILE A 232 12.50 4.04 -10.60
N LEU A 233 12.28 4.85 -11.64
CA LEU A 233 12.15 4.31 -13.00
C LEU A 233 13.45 3.67 -13.49
N PRO A 234 14.65 4.29 -13.34
CA PRO A 234 15.90 3.63 -13.72
C PRO A 234 16.16 2.31 -12.98
N ALA A 235 15.94 2.24 -11.66
CA ALA A 235 16.16 1.02 -10.88
C ALA A 235 15.23 -0.13 -11.31
N VAL A 236 13.97 0.20 -11.60
CA VAL A 236 12.98 -0.76 -12.09
C VAL A 236 13.29 -1.18 -13.53
N GLU A 237 13.64 -0.24 -14.41
CA GLU A 237 13.95 -0.52 -15.81
C GLU A 237 15.20 -1.39 -15.97
N ALA A 238 16.28 -1.07 -15.24
CA ALA A 238 17.53 -1.85 -15.23
C ALA A 238 17.29 -3.31 -14.81
N PHE A 239 16.37 -3.54 -13.87
CA PHE A 239 16.00 -4.87 -13.41
C PHE A 239 15.18 -5.68 -14.42
N ARG A 240 14.57 -5.05 -15.44
CA ARG A 240 13.72 -5.68 -16.48
C ARG A 240 12.67 -6.66 -15.89
N PRO A 241 11.78 -6.17 -15.00
CA PRO A 241 10.82 -7.01 -14.30
C PRO A 241 9.78 -7.64 -15.24
N GLN A 242 9.36 -8.85 -14.89
CA GLN A 242 8.21 -9.52 -15.50
C GLN A 242 6.88 -9.09 -14.86
N ALA A 243 6.94 -8.56 -13.63
CA ALA A 243 5.83 -7.96 -12.92
C ALA A 243 6.31 -6.85 -11.98
N ILE A 244 5.47 -5.83 -11.79
CA ILE A 244 5.64 -4.78 -10.79
C ILE A 244 4.52 -4.91 -9.76
N PHE A 245 4.90 -4.94 -8.49
CA PHE A 245 4.01 -4.69 -7.36
C PHE A 245 4.27 -3.27 -6.86
N LEU A 246 3.28 -2.38 -6.99
CA LEU A 246 3.33 -1.02 -6.46
C LEU A 246 2.49 -0.95 -5.18
N GLN A 247 3.14 -0.70 -4.05
CA GLN A 247 2.48 -0.28 -2.82
C GLN A 247 2.21 1.22 -2.93
N SER A 248 0.95 1.64 -2.74
CA SER A 248 0.49 3.01 -2.94
C SER A 248 -0.16 3.57 -1.67
N GLY A 249 0.55 3.49 -0.54
CA GLY A 249 0.13 3.98 0.76
C GLY A 249 -0.18 5.48 0.75
N ALA A 250 -1.40 5.87 1.13
CA ALA A 250 -1.86 7.25 1.01
C ALA A 250 -1.39 8.17 2.16
N ASP A 251 -0.51 7.69 3.03
CA ASP A 251 -0.02 8.42 4.19
C ASP A 251 1.16 9.36 3.89
N ALA A 252 1.72 9.32 2.68
CA ALA A 252 2.67 10.32 2.18
C ALA A 252 2.00 11.65 1.77
N VAL A 253 0.67 11.68 1.68
CA VAL A 253 -0.10 12.88 1.32
C VAL A 253 -0.22 13.81 2.54
N THR A 254 -0.06 15.13 2.32
CA THR A 254 0.07 16.16 3.38
C THR A 254 -0.95 16.08 4.52
N GLU A 255 -2.22 15.80 4.23
CA GLU A 255 -3.28 15.82 5.24
C GLU A 255 -3.36 14.52 6.07
N ASP A 256 -2.51 13.54 5.77
CA ASP A 256 -2.38 12.35 6.61
C ASP A 256 -1.64 12.68 7.93
N PRO A 257 -2.16 12.24 9.09
CA PRO A 257 -1.56 12.61 10.36
C PRO A 257 -0.30 11.81 10.74
N LEU A 258 -0.03 10.67 10.10
CA LEU A 258 1.01 9.73 10.55
C LEU A 258 2.37 9.95 9.89
N SER A 259 2.43 10.76 8.83
CA SER A 259 3.69 11.24 8.27
C SER A 259 3.85 12.76 8.43
N ARG A 260 4.99 13.27 7.98
CA ARG A 260 5.24 14.70 7.78
C ARG A 260 5.65 14.98 6.34
N LEU A 261 5.30 14.09 5.41
CA LEU A 261 5.51 14.31 3.98
C LEU A 261 4.43 15.28 3.46
N ALA A 262 4.69 15.90 2.31
CA ALA A 262 3.85 16.95 1.77
C ALA A 262 3.45 16.67 0.30
N LEU A 263 3.30 15.40 -0.07
CA LEU A 263 2.88 15.04 -1.42
C LEU A 263 1.42 15.44 -1.65
N SER A 264 1.10 15.76 -2.90
CA SER A 264 -0.27 15.74 -3.39
C SER A 264 -0.61 14.34 -3.90
N ASN A 265 -1.90 14.00 -4.01
CA ASN A 265 -2.28 12.74 -4.65
C ASN A 265 -1.98 12.68 -6.16
N ASN A 266 -1.39 13.73 -6.77
CA ASN A 266 -0.84 13.67 -8.14
C ASN A 266 0.41 12.77 -8.23
N ALA A 267 1.22 12.70 -7.16
CA ALA A 267 2.41 11.86 -7.10
C ALA A 267 2.07 10.36 -7.27
N HIS A 268 0.97 9.90 -6.66
CA HIS A 268 0.50 8.52 -6.82
C HIS A 268 0.11 8.21 -8.27
N VAL A 269 -0.60 9.14 -8.93
CA VAL A 269 -1.03 8.99 -10.33
C VAL A 269 0.19 8.98 -11.26
N SER A 270 1.19 9.84 -11.03
CA SER A 270 2.40 9.87 -11.85
C SER A 270 3.23 8.58 -11.71
N ALA A 271 3.34 8.03 -10.49
CA ALA A 271 4.00 6.75 -10.25
C ALA A 271 3.32 5.61 -10.99
N VAL A 272 2.00 5.47 -10.85
CA VAL A 272 1.19 4.46 -11.54
C VAL A 272 1.39 4.55 -13.05
N ARG A 273 1.23 5.74 -13.62
CA ARG A 273 1.35 5.98 -15.07
C ARG A 273 2.73 5.59 -15.60
N ALA A 274 3.77 5.97 -14.86
CA ALA A 274 5.13 5.72 -15.29
C ALA A 274 5.50 4.23 -15.19
N LEU A 275 5.22 3.59 -14.05
CA LEU A 275 5.55 2.18 -13.78
C LEU A 275 4.77 1.20 -14.65
N ARG A 276 3.52 1.51 -15.01
CA ARG A 276 2.70 0.67 -15.90
C ARG A 276 3.38 0.34 -17.23
N ARG A 277 4.31 1.18 -17.68
CA ARG A 277 5.02 1.02 -18.95
C ARG A 277 6.26 0.13 -18.86
N LEU A 278 6.71 -0.22 -17.66
CA LEU A 278 7.98 -0.93 -17.42
C LEU A 278 7.83 -2.45 -17.23
N ALA A 279 6.60 -2.97 -17.14
CA ALA A 279 6.34 -4.40 -17.07
C ALA A 279 4.99 -4.77 -17.72
N PRO A 280 4.84 -5.99 -18.24
CA PRO A 280 3.57 -6.47 -18.79
C PRO A 280 2.49 -6.71 -17.71
N ARG A 281 2.89 -6.79 -16.44
CA ARG A 281 2.02 -7.06 -15.29
C ARG A 281 2.20 -5.99 -14.24
N LEU A 282 1.10 -5.36 -13.82
CA LEU A 282 1.10 -4.38 -12.74
C LEU A 282 0.05 -4.76 -11.70
N ILE A 283 0.49 -5.00 -10.47
CA ILE A 283 -0.38 -5.08 -9.31
C ILE A 283 -0.16 -3.80 -8.50
N VAL A 284 -1.22 -3.05 -8.24
CA VAL A 284 -1.20 -1.91 -7.33
C VAL A 284 -1.96 -2.31 -6.08
N SER A 285 -1.39 -2.04 -4.91
CA SER A 285 -2.05 -2.24 -3.63
C SER A 285 -2.31 -0.92 -2.93
N GLY A 286 -3.04 -1.00 -1.81
CA GLY A 286 -3.17 0.10 -0.87
C GLY A 286 -1.87 0.32 -0.09
N GLY A 287 -1.95 0.26 1.24
CA GLY A 287 -0.85 0.59 2.13
C GLY A 287 -1.32 1.27 3.41
N GLY A 288 -0.55 2.22 3.93
CA GLY A 288 -0.95 3.22 4.91
C GLY A 288 -1.99 4.21 4.38
N GLY A 289 -2.49 5.08 5.25
CA GLY A 289 -3.52 6.08 4.95
C GLY A 289 -4.59 6.13 6.05
N TYR A 290 -4.55 7.20 6.84
CA TYR A 290 -5.17 7.33 8.16
C TYR A 290 -6.05 8.59 8.28
N ASN A 291 -6.15 9.37 7.20
CA ASN A 291 -7.18 10.38 6.99
C ASN A 291 -8.23 9.84 6.00
N PRO A 292 -9.52 9.74 6.40
CA PRO A 292 -10.54 9.05 5.60
C PRO A 292 -10.86 9.75 4.27
N TRP A 293 -10.68 11.07 4.19
CA TRP A 293 -10.92 11.81 2.96
C TRP A 293 -9.74 11.65 1.99
N THR A 294 -8.50 11.74 2.47
CA THR A 294 -7.31 11.64 1.60
C THR A 294 -7.20 10.26 0.99
N VAL A 295 -7.38 9.20 1.79
CA VAL A 295 -7.29 7.81 1.31
C VAL A 295 -8.36 7.51 0.28
N ALA A 296 -9.60 7.95 0.51
CA ALA A 296 -10.71 7.78 -0.43
C ALA A 296 -10.41 8.47 -1.77
N ARG A 297 -9.97 9.73 -1.72
CA ARG A 297 -9.66 10.54 -2.91
C ARG A 297 -8.44 9.98 -3.66
N CYS A 298 -7.34 9.73 -2.96
CA CYS A 298 -6.09 9.25 -3.54
C CYS A 298 -6.27 7.91 -4.25
N TRP A 299 -6.84 6.90 -3.58
CA TRP A 299 -7.01 5.58 -4.16
C TRP A 299 -8.08 5.54 -5.26
N THR A 300 -9.09 6.40 -5.21
CA THR A 300 -10.04 6.56 -6.33
C THR A 300 -9.34 7.15 -7.56
N ARG A 301 -8.41 8.09 -7.39
CA ARG A 301 -7.59 8.60 -8.50
C ARG A 301 -6.64 7.55 -9.06
N VAL A 302 -6.03 6.73 -8.21
CA VAL A 302 -5.25 5.56 -8.64
C VAL A 302 -6.11 4.63 -9.50
N TRP A 303 -7.33 4.32 -9.06
CA TRP A 303 -8.26 3.49 -9.86
C TRP A 303 -8.64 4.14 -11.19
N ALA A 304 -8.92 5.44 -11.21
CA ALA A 304 -9.24 6.17 -12.44
C ALA A 304 -8.10 6.09 -13.47
N GLU A 305 -6.85 6.28 -13.03
CA GLU A 305 -5.66 6.14 -13.88
C GLU A 305 -5.50 4.69 -14.41
N LEU A 306 -5.64 3.69 -13.53
CA LEU A 306 -5.50 2.28 -13.92
C LEU A 306 -6.59 1.85 -14.92
N SER A 307 -7.83 2.23 -14.65
CA SER A 307 -8.99 1.90 -15.47
C SER A 307 -9.10 2.73 -16.76
N GLY A 308 -8.30 3.80 -16.89
CA GLY A 308 -8.30 4.68 -18.06
C GLY A 308 -9.56 5.54 -18.17
N GLN A 309 -10.28 5.74 -17.07
CA GLN A 309 -11.53 6.50 -17.06
C GLN A 309 -11.28 7.94 -16.62
N ALA A 310 -11.81 8.89 -17.38
CA ALA A 310 -11.70 10.30 -17.05
C ALA A 310 -12.51 10.62 -15.79
N LEU A 311 -11.93 11.42 -14.90
CA LEU A 311 -12.64 11.95 -13.75
C LEU A 311 -13.41 13.22 -14.16
N PRO A 312 -14.63 13.42 -13.63
CA PRO A 312 -15.36 14.65 -13.87
C PRO A 312 -14.63 15.83 -13.20
N ARG A 313 -14.76 17.03 -13.80
CA ARG A 313 -14.18 18.26 -13.24
C ARG A 313 -14.79 18.60 -11.88
N ASP A 314 -16.11 18.51 -11.79
CA ASP A 314 -16.89 18.72 -10.58
C ASP A 314 -17.41 17.39 -10.06
N LEU A 315 -17.38 17.19 -8.74
CA LEU A 315 -17.89 15.97 -8.14
C LEU A 315 -19.42 15.88 -8.25
N PRO A 316 -19.98 14.79 -8.79
CA PRO A 316 -21.41 14.53 -8.69
C PRO A 316 -21.86 14.51 -7.22
N GLU A 317 -23.11 14.90 -6.97
CA GLU A 317 -23.68 14.95 -5.61
C GLU A 317 -23.47 13.62 -4.85
N ALA A 318 -23.78 12.49 -5.49
CA ALA A 318 -23.56 11.16 -4.91
C ALA A 318 -22.10 10.89 -4.50
N ALA A 319 -21.12 11.42 -5.23
CA ALA A 319 -19.70 11.29 -4.88
C ALA A 319 -19.32 12.20 -3.70
N SER A 320 -19.84 13.43 -3.69
CA SER A 320 -19.69 14.38 -2.57
C SER A 320 -20.31 13.84 -1.28
N GLU A 321 -21.46 13.18 -1.35
CA GLU A 321 -22.10 12.52 -0.21
C GLU A 321 -21.25 11.39 0.39
N VAL A 322 -20.53 10.62 -0.46
CA VAL A 322 -19.60 9.58 0.01
C VAL A 322 -18.49 10.20 0.85
N LEU A 323 -17.96 11.35 0.46
CA LEU A 323 -16.93 12.08 1.21
C LEU A 323 -17.52 12.74 2.47
N ALA A 324 -18.72 13.33 2.38
CA ALA A 324 -19.38 14.01 3.49
C ALA A 324 -19.75 13.07 4.65
N ARG A 325 -20.08 11.80 4.37
CA ARG A 325 -20.42 10.81 5.40
C ARG A 325 -19.22 10.19 6.11
N GLN A 326 -17.99 10.50 5.69
CA GLN A 326 -16.81 9.97 6.36
C GLN A 326 -16.71 10.52 7.78
N VAL A 327 -16.35 9.64 8.72
CA VAL A 327 -16.21 9.99 10.13
C VAL A 327 -14.78 9.80 10.56
N TRP A 328 -14.24 10.81 11.23
CA TRP A 328 -12.91 10.75 11.83
C TRP A 328 -12.99 11.06 13.32
N ALA A 329 -12.54 10.11 14.15
CA ALA A 329 -12.57 10.27 15.60
C ALA A 329 -11.56 11.32 16.11
N ARG A 330 -10.53 11.63 15.31
CA ARG A 330 -9.59 12.72 15.61
C ARG A 330 -10.24 14.06 15.32
N LYS A 331 -10.01 15.06 16.18
CA LYS A 331 -10.55 16.42 16.01
C LYS A 331 -10.03 17.05 14.71
N GLY A 332 -10.86 17.05 13.67
CA GLY A 332 -10.59 17.76 12.42
C GLY A 332 -11.83 17.75 11.53
N LYS A 333 -12.36 18.93 11.20
CA LYS A 333 -13.32 19.06 10.10
C LYS A 333 -12.53 19.05 8.80
N PRO A 334 -12.98 18.33 7.76
CA PRO A 334 -12.29 18.36 6.47
C PRO A 334 -12.32 19.78 5.91
N ALA A 335 -11.21 20.22 5.30
CA ALA A 335 -11.23 21.43 4.50
C ALA A 335 -12.23 21.24 3.34
N PRO A 336 -12.95 22.29 2.89
CA PRO A 336 -13.92 22.17 1.79
C PRO A 336 -13.36 21.50 0.52
N ALA A 337 -12.08 21.72 0.22
CA ALA A 337 -11.40 21.10 -0.92
C ALA A 337 -11.39 19.55 -0.85
N LEU A 338 -11.36 18.96 0.35
CA LEU A 338 -11.40 17.51 0.55
C LEU A 338 -12.79 16.90 0.31
N LEU A 339 -13.83 17.74 0.22
CA LEU A 339 -15.21 17.30 -0.04
C LEU A 339 -15.63 17.51 -1.49
N ASN A 340 -15.02 18.47 -2.18
CA ASN A 340 -15.52 18.97 -3.47
C ASN A 340 -14.61 18.65 -4.67
N SER A 341 -13.40 18.12 -4.45
CA SER A 341 -12.46 17.75 -5.51
C SER A 341 -11.78 16.42 -5.20
N LEU A 342 -11.51 15.60 -6.21
CA LEU A 342 -10.62 14.43 -6.06
C LEU A 342 -9.14 14.81 -6.19
N ILE A 343 -8.85 15.86 -6.97
CA ILE A 343 -7.51 16.24 -7.39
C ILE A 343 -6.99 17.31 -6.43
N ASP A 344 -5.85 17.02 -5.81
CA ASP A 344 -5.11 18.01 -5.03
C ASP A 344 -4.42 19.00 -5.97
N ALA A 345 -4.32 20.26 -5.54
CA ALA A 345 -3.40 21.20 -6.15
C ALA A 345 -1.97 20.65 -6.03
N PRO A 346 -1.11 20.83 -7.06
CA PRO A 346 0.30 20.47 -6.96
C PRO A 346 0.96 21.12 -5.75
N ARG A 347 1.83 20.37 -5.08
CA ARG A 347 2.59 20.80 -3.90
C ARG A 347 4.05 20.89 -4.29
N GLU A 348 4.38 21.91 -5.06
CA GLU A 348 5.73 22.12 -5.56
C GLU A 348 6.63 22.76 -4.49
N GLY A 349 7.92 22.50 -4.59
CA GLY A 349 8.93 23.11 -3.73
C GLY A 349 10.34 22.98 -4.30
N PRO A 350 11.36 23.53 -3.62
CA PRO A 350 12.73 23.36 -4.02
C PRO A 350 13.17 21.89 -3.88
N ILE A 351 14.12 21.47 -4.71
CA ILE A 351 14.83 20.19 -4.55
C ILE A 351 15.98 20.40 -3.57
N ARG A 352 15.93 19.72 -2.43
CA ARG A 352 16.94 19.86 -1.36
C ARG A 352 18.23 19.09 -1.67
N ASP A 353 19.36 19.63 -1.22
CA ASP A 353 20.69 19.05 -1.47
C ASP A 353 20.87 17.66 -0.87
N GLY A 354 20.24 17.37 0.28
CA GLY A 354 20.23 16.02 0.87
C GLY A 354 19.65 14.99 -0.08
N ILE A 355 18.53 15.30 -0.74
CA ILE A 355 17.92 14.41 -1.74
C ILE A 355 18.85 14.22 -2.94
N ARG A 356 19.48 15.29 -3.43
CA ARG A 356 20.45 15.18 -4.54
C ARG A 356 21.64 14.29 -4.18
N THR A 357 22.10 14.38 -2.94
CA THR A 357 23.24 13.63 -2.43
C THR A 357 22.92 12.14 -2.33
N ASP A 358 21.79 11.80 -1.71
CA ASP A 358 21.32 10.41 -1.57
C ASP A 358 20.97 9.80 -2.93
N LEU A 359 20.37 10.57 -3.84
CA LEU A 359 20.15 10.16 -5.23
C LEU A 359 21.46 9.89 -5.96
N ALA A 360 22.44 10.79 -5.88
CA ALA A 360 23.73 10.59 -6.53
C ALA A 360 24.42 9.32 -6.03
N ARG A 361 24.30 9.01 -4.74
CA ARG A 361 24.79 7.77 -4.15
C ARG A 361 24.07 6.54 -4.72
N LEU A 362 22.75 6.52 -4.65
CA LEU A 362 21.97 5.36 -5.11
C LEU A 362 22.14 5.11 -6.62
N ARG A 363 22.31 6.17 -7.41
CA ARG A 363 22.55 6.09 -8.86
C ARG A 363 23.84 5.37 -9.24
N GLN A 364 24.82 5.28 -8.33
CA GLN A 364 26.05 4.51 -8.58
C GLN A 364 25.82 3.00 -8.62
N ARG A 365 24.67 2.53 -8.12
CA ARG A 365 24.28 1.11 -8.07
C ARG A 365 23.30 0.70 -9.18
N LEU A 366 22.93 1.63 -10.08
CA LEU A 366 21.97 1.39 -11.16
C LEU A 366 22.57 0.62 -12.33
#